data_AF-A0AAV2YV01-F1
#
_entry.id   AF-A0AAV2YV01-F1
#
_cell.length_a   1.000
_cell.length_b   1.000
_cell.length_c   1.000
_cell.angle_alpha   90.00
_cell.angle_beta   90.00
_cell.angle_gamma   90.00
#
_symmetry.space_group_name_H-M   'P 1'
#
loop_
_entity.id
_entity.type
_entity.pdbx_description
1 polymer ?
#
loop_
_entity_poly.entity_id
_entity_poly.type
_entity_poly.pdbx_seq_one_letter_code
_entity_poly.pdbx_strand_id
1 'polypeptide(L)'
;MAPSTSSKAAAVRTSLYEGEQQLDELVKLIDKDLSEPYSVFTYRYFLYNWPNLCLLSRVQHKLIGAIVCRREQIGVTESQLHEPAAATEAAPRWRGYIAMLAVDKKYRKQGIGSGLVKQAIDAMIAKGCDEIMLETEVTNKGAIRLYENLGFVRDERLVKYYLNGNDAFRLKLWLR
;
A
#
# COMPACT_ATOMS: atom_id res chain seq x y z
N MET A 1 36.35 22.73 26.73
CA MET A 1 34.91 22.60 26.44
C MET A 1 34.76 22.26 24.97
N ALA A 2 34.35 21.03 24.63
CA ALA A 2 34.01 20.66 23.26
C ALA A 2 32.54 21.01 22.99
N PRO A 3 32.17 21.56 21.82
CA PRO A 3 30.78 21.82 21.51
C PRO A 3 30.09 20.50 21.17
N SER A 4 29.04 20.17 21.93
CA SER A 4 28.13 19.07 21.64
C SER A 4 27.37 19.37 20.34
N THR A 5 27.77 18.72 19.25
CA THR A 5 26.99 18.71 18.01
C THR A 5 25.73 17.88 18.21
N SER A 6 24.63 18.57 18.54
CA SER A 6 23.28 18.02 18.41
C SER A 6 23.06 17.62 16.95
N SER A 7 23.05 16.31 16.69
CA SER A 7 22.67 15.76 15.40
C SER A 7 21.20 16.10 15.13
N LYS A 8 20.93 17.06 14.24
CA LYS A 8 19.58 17.28 13.71
C LYS A 8 19.13 15.98 13.05
N ALA A 9 18.13 15.32 13.61
CA ALA A 9 17.47 14.18 12.97
C ALA A 9 17.04 14.61 11.56
N ALA A 10 17.60 13.95 10.54
CA ALA A 10 17.30 14.28 9.15
C ALA A 10 15.81 14.04 8.87
N ALA A 11 15.12 15.06 8.35
CA ALA A 11 13.68 15.00 8.11
C ALA A 11 13.33 13.96 7.04
N VAL A 12 12.30 13.16 7.29
CA VAL A 12 11.72 12.25 6.31
C VAL A 12 10.95 13.08 5.27
N ARG A 13 11.16 12.79 3.99
CA ARG A 13 10.42 13.38 2.87
C ARG A 13 9.67 12.30 2.11
N THR A 14 8.39 12.51 1.84
CA THR A 14 7.58 11.62 1.02
C THR A 14 7.35 12.23 -0.37
N SER A 15 7.48 11.43 -1.42
CA SER A 15 7.21 11.82 -2.82
C SER A 15 6.45 10.70 -3.53
N LEU A 16 5.85 11.00 -4.67
CA LEU A 16 5.32 9.97 -5.57
C LEU A 16 6.47 9.20 -6.23
N TYR A 17 6.16 8.02 -6.79
CA TYR A 17 7.03 7.34 -7.73
C TYR A 17 7.11 8.15 -9.04
N GLU A 18 8.33 8.38 -9.52
CA GLU A 18 8.61 9.28 -10.65
C GLU A 18 9.10 8.54 -11.91
N GLY A 19 9.51 7.26 -11.79
CA GLY A 19 9.86 6.45 -12.95
C GLY A 19 10.91 5.38 -12.70
N GLU A 20 11.28 4.67 -13.77
CA GLU A 20 12.11 3.46 -13.75
C GLU A 20 13.47 3.62 -13.04
N GLN A 21 14.03 4.84 -12.96
CA GLN A 21 15.27 5.09 -12.21
C GLN A 21 15.16 4.75 -10.72
N GLN A 22 13.95 4.73 -10.17
CA GLN A 22 13.65 4.42 -8.78
C GLN A 22 13.27 2.95 -8.56
N LEU A 23 13.10 2.16 -9.63
CA LEU A 23 12.58 0.79 -9.55
C LEU A 23 13.54 -0.12 -8.79
N ASP A 24 14.83 -0.12 -9.14
CA ASP A 24 15.82 -1.02 -8.55
C ASP A 24 15.95 -0.86 -7.03
N GLU A 25 15.93 0.37 -6.52
CA GLU A 25 16.01 0.64 -5.09
C GLU A 25 14.70 0.31 -4.35
N LEU A 26 13.55 0.49 -5.02
CA LEU A 26 12.24 0.12 -4.51
C LEU A 26 12.13 -1.39 -4.34
N VAL A 27 12.50 -2.16 -5.38
CA VAL A 27 12.54 -3.63 -5.35
C VAL A 27 13.47 -4.10 -4.22
N LYS A 28 14.69 -3.55 -4.14
CA LYS A 28 15.64 -3.87 -3.06
C LYS A 28 15.14 -3.54 -1.65
N LEU A 29 14.24 -2.56 -1.49
CA LEU A 29 13.64 -2.25 -0.20
C LEU A 29 12.54 -3.28 0.13
N ILE A 30 11.67 -3.58 -0.83
CA ILE A 30 10.49 -4.43 -0.62
C ILE A 30 10.87 -5.90 -0.45
N ASP A 31 11.79 -6.41 -1.28
CA ASP A 31 12.24 -7.81 -1.24
C ASP A 31 12.92 -8.20 0.08
N LYS A 32 13.38 -7.23 0.88
CA LYS A 32 13.97 -7.50 2.21
C LYS A 32 12.94 -7.86 3.27
N ASP A 33 11.68 -7.50 3.05
CA ASP A 33 10.66 -7.41 4.08
C ASP A 33 9.37 -8.18 3.76
N LEU A 34 9.10 -8.48 2.48
CA LEU A 34 7.95 -9.27 2.07
C LEU A 34 8.33 -10.74 1.85
N SER A 35 7.39 -11.63 2.16
CA SER A 35 7.51 -13.08 2.02
C SER A 35 7.32 -13.57 0.58
N GLU A 36 6.68 -12.75 -0.27
CA GLU A 36 6.33 -13.09 -1.64
C GLU A 36 7.41 -12.62 -2.63
N PRO A 37 7.95 -13.51 -3.48
CA PRO A 37 8.95 -13.16 -4.49
C PRO A 37 8.27 -12.53 -5.71
N TYR A 38 8.01 -11.23 -5.67
CA TYR A 38 7.42 -10.52 -6.80
C TYR A 38 8.39 -10.42 -7.97
N SER A 39 7.90 -10.71 -9.18
CA SER A 39 8.65 -10.44 -10.40
C SER A 39 8.74 -8.93 -10.67
N VAL A 40 9.78 -8.50 -11.40
CA VAL A 40 9.89 -7.11 -11.86
C VAL A 40 8.65 -6.65 -12.66
N PHE A 41 7.98 -7.58 -13.36
CA PHE A 41 6.74 -7.28 -14.10
C PHE A 41 5.59 -6.92 -13.18
N THR A 42 5.51 -7.54 -12.00
CA THR A 42 4.51 -7.21 -10.99
C THR A 42 4.71 -5.77 -10.52
N TYR A 43 5.93 -5.37 -10.15
CA TYR A 43 6.23 -3.99 -9.78
C TYR A 43 5.85 -3.01 -10.90
N ARG A 44 6.29 -3.28 -12.13
CA ARG A 44 5.98 -2.43 -13.30
C ARG A 44 4.48 -2.30 -13.55
N TYR A 45 3.71 -3.38 -13.40
CA TYR A 45 2.26 -3.35 -13.54
C TYR A 45 1.63 -2.31 -12.59
N PHE A 46 1.99 -2.32 -11.31
CA PHE A 46 1.45 -1.32 -10.38
C PHE A 46 1.98 0.09 -10.68
N LEU A 47 3.29 0.22 -10.84
CA LEU A 47 3.97 1.52 -10.94
C LEU A 47 3.69 2.25 -12.26
N TYR A 48 3.40 1.52 -13.34
CA TYR A 48 3.02 2.10 -14.62
C TYR A 48 1.54 2.55 -14.65
N ASN A 49 0.64 1.72 -14.10
CA ASN A 49 -0.79 2.00 -14.16
C ASN A 49 -1.28 2.96 -13.06
N TRP A 50 -0.64 2.96 -11.89
CA TRP A 50 -1.01 3.83 -10.76
C TRP A 50 0.20 4.52 -10.08
N PRO A 51 1.08 5.22 -10.83
CA PRO A 51 2.22 5.92 -10.24
C PRO A 51 1.79 6.95 -9.19
N ASN A 52 0.63 7.58 -9.39
CA ASN A 52 0.05 8.57 -8.49
C ASN A 52 -0.61 7.99 -7.22
N LEU A 53 -0.58 6.67 -7.03
CA LEU A 53 -0.96 6.01 -5.78
C LEU A 53 0.24 5.35 -5.09
N CYS A 54 1.44 5.46 -5.66
CA CYS A 54 2.65 4.85 -5.13
C CYS A 54 3.55 5.93 -4.52
N LEU A 55 3.85 5.81 -3.23
CA LEU A 55 4.60 6.82 -2.47
C LEU A 55 5.91 6.24 -1.94
N LEU A 56 6.96 7.07 -1.96
CA LEU A 56 8.30 6.77 -1.52
C LEU A 56 8.68 7.71 -0.38
N SER A 57 9.22 7.18 0.72
CA SER A 57 9.76 7.97 1.83
C SER A 57 11.27 7.87 1.88
N ARG A 58 11.93 9.02 1.96
CA ARG A 58 13.39 9.15 1.99
C ARG A 58 13.89 9.93 3.19
N VAL A 59 15.08 9.58 3.65
CA VAL A 59 15.90 10.41 4.54
C VAL A 59 17.17 10.74 3.78
N GLN A 60 17.40 12.03 3.55
CA GLN A 60 18.43 12.50 2.61
C GLN A 60 18.20 11.87 1.23
N HIS A 61 19.15 11.07 0.72
CA HIS A 61 19.03 10.38 -0.57
C HIS A 61 18.57 8.92 -0.43
N LYS A 62 18.51 8.38 0.78
CA LYS A 62 18.22 6.97 1.01
C LYS A 62 16.72 6.72 1.00
N LEU A 63 16.26 5.77 0.16
CA LEU A 63 14.91 5.20 0.25
C LEU A 63 14.78 4.37 1.53
N ILE A 64 13.80 4.73 2.37
CA ILE A 64 13.57 4.09 3.66
C ILE A 64 12.14 3.55 3.83
N GLY A 65 11.22 3.92 2.95
CA GLY A 65 9.86 3.41 2.96
C GLY A 65 9.21 3.51 1.59
N ALA A 66 8.33 2.58 1.28
CA ALA A 66 7.54 2.59 0.05
C ALA A 66 6.16 1.98 0.33
N ILE A 67 5.15 2.53 -0.34
CA ILE A 67 3.81 1.95 -0.43
C ILE A 67 3.41 1.90 -1.91
N VAL A 68 2.94 0.74 -2.35
CA VAL A 68 2.51 0.49 -3.72
C VAL A 68 1.03 0.11 -3.71
N CYS A 69 0.25 0.83 -4.48
CA CYS A 69 -1.19 0.73 -4.48
C CYS A 69 -1.76 0.67 -5.89
N ARG A 70 -2.99 0.18 -6.00
CA ARG A 70 -3.80 0.30 -7.22
C ARG A 70 -5.23 0.72 -6.90
N ARG A 71 -5.97 1.08 -7.94
CA ARG A 71 -7.41 1.30 -7.91
C ARG A 71 -8.08 0.36 -8.91
N GLU A 72 -9.15 -0.29 -8.50
CA GLU A 72 -9.96 -1.16 -9.34
C GLU A 72 -11.45 -0.82 -9.23
N GLN A 73 -12.21 -1.03 -10.30
CA GLN A 73 -13.66 -0.87 -10.29
C GLN A 73 -14.29 -2.14 -9.71
N ILE A 74 -15.31 -1.98 -8.86
CA ILE A 74 -16.03 -3.08 -8.23
C ILE A 74 -17.54 -2.97 -8.50
N GLY A 75 -18.25 -4.10 -8.46
CA GLY A 75 -19.70 -4.13 -8.67
C GLY A 75 -20.13 -4.18 -10.14
N VAL A 76 -19.23 -4.48 -11.06
CA VAL A 76 -19.58 -4.81 -12.45
C VAL A 76 -19.91 -6.30 -12.50
N THR A 77 -21.16 -6.66 -12.78
CA THR A 77 -21.51 -8.06 -13.08
C THR A 77 -21.30 -8.33 -14.56
N GLU A 78 -20.85 -9.54 -14.92
CA GLU A 78 -20.70 -9.95 -16.34
C GLU A 78 -22.00 -9.76 -17.15
N SER A 79 -23.16 -9.81 -16.47
CA SER A 79 -24.49 -9.57 -17.07
C SER A 79 -24.70 -8.13 -17.56
N GLN A 80 -23.89 -7.15 -17.15
CA GLN A 80 -23.99 -5.75 -17.58
C GLN A 80 -23.11 -5.43 -18.81
N LEU A 81 -22.36 -6.40 -19.32
CA LEU A 81 -21.50 -6.21 -20.50
C LEU A 81 -22.26 -6.34 -21.83
N HIS A 82 -23.38 -7.05 -21.86
CA HIS A 82 -24.11 -7.39 -23.10
C HIS A 82 -25.54 -6.82 -23.22
N GLU A 83 -26.08 -6.20 -22.17
CA GLU A 83 -27.42 -5.60 -22.20
C GLU A 83 -27.32 -4.06 -22.33
N PRO A 84 -28.03 -3.41 -23.28
CA PRO A 84 -28.08 -1.96 -23.33
C PRO A 84 -28.72 -1.45 -22.06
N ALA A 85 -28.03 -0.50 -21.41
CA ALA A 85 -28.31 0.07 -20.09
C ALA A 85 -29.81 0.23 -19.78
N ALA A 86 -30.44 -0.81 -19.23
CA ALA A 86 -31.66 -0.67 -18.47
C ALA A 86 -31.25 -0.11 -17.10
N ALA A 87 -31.67 1.13 -16.86
CA ALA A 87 -31.32 1.95 -15.72
C ALA A 87 -31.45 1.21 -14.38
N THR A 88 -30.31 0.76 -13.85
CA THR A 88 -30.06 0.82 -12.42
C THR A 88 -28.95 1.85 -12.23
N GLU A 89 -29.36 3.04 -11.79
CA GLU A 89 -28.55 4.26 -11.65
C GLU A 89 -27.50 4.21 -10.52
N ALA A 90 -26.89 3.05 -10.26
CA ALA A 90 -25.83 2.96 -9.28
C ALA A 90 -24.52 3.47 -9.91
N ALA A 91 -23.98 4.57 -9.37
CA ALA A 91 -22.68 5.08 -9.76
C ALA A 91 -21.61 3.98 -9.65
N PRO A 92 -20.62 3.93 -10.56
CA PRO A 92 -19.56 2.94 -10.52
C PRO A 92 -18.82 3.03 -9.18
N ARG A 93 -18.67 1.88 -8.52
CA ARG A 93 -17.95 1.77 -7.25
C ARG A 93 -16.48 1.45 -7.46
N TRP A 94 -15.64 1.96 -6.59
CA TRP A 94 -14.18 1.85 -6.71
C TRP A 94 -13.54 1.35 -5.42
N ARG A 95 -12.57 0.46 -5.56
CA ARG A 95 -11.76 -0.06 -4.46
C ARG A 95 -10.31 0.38 -4.62
N GLY A 96 -9.74 0.88 -3.53
CA GLY A 96 -8.30 1.00 -3.37
C GLY A 96 -7.69 -0.30 -2.86
N TYR A 97 -6.50 -0.64 -3.34
CA TYR A 97 -5.79 -1.84 -2.91
C TYR A 97 -4.36 -1.50 -2.52
N ILE A 98 -3.94 -1.84 -1.31
CA ILE A 98 -2.55 -1.71 -0.85
C ILE A 98 -1.86 -3.05 -1.11
N ALA A 99 -1.04 -3.08 -2.15
CA ALA A 99 -0.35 -4.30 -2.57
C ALA A 99 0.92 -4.54 -1.76
N MET A 100 1.69 -3.49 -1.51
CA MET A 100 2.98 -3.59 -0.84
C MET A 100 3.18 -2.40 0.09
N LEU A 101 3.70 -2.66 1.29
CA LEU A 101 4.18 -1.65 2.22
C LEU A 101 5.48 -2.16 2.85
N ALA A 102 6.56 -1.40 2.68
CA ALA A 102 7.84 -1.71 3.30
C ALA A 102 8.43 -0.46 3.97
N VAL A 103 9.08 -0.67 5.12
CA VAL A 103 9.86 0.35 5.82
C VAL A 103 11.13 -0.30 6.33
N ASP A 104 12.28 0.27 5.98
CA ASP A 104 13.60 -0.19 6.41
C ASP A 104 13.60 -0.41 7.93
N LYS A 105 14.04 -1.59 8.37
CA LYS A 105 14.01 -2.03 9.76
C LYS A 105 14.57 -1.00 10.75
N LYS A 106 15.59 -0.23 10.34
CA LYS A 106 16.23 0.81 11.17
C LYS A 106 15.34 2.05 11.40
N TYR A 107 14.34 2.25 10.55
CA TYR A 107 13.43 3.40 10.55
C TYR A 107 12.01 3.04 10.99
N ARG A 108 11.77 1.79 11.40
CA ARG A 108 10.45 1.37 11.92
C ARG A 108 10.15 1.99 13.27
N LYS A 109 8.86 1.97 13.64
CA LYS A 109 8.33 2.52 14.91
C LYS A 109 8.51 4.04 15.05
N GLN A 110 8.75 4.74 13.95
CA GLN A 110 8.88 6.21 13.88
C GLN A 110 7.71 6.87 13.12
N GLY A 111 6.59 6.17 12.94
CA GLY A 111 5.41 6.70 12.25
C GLY A 111 5.49 6.74 10.72
N ILE A 112 6.58 6.28 10.09
CA ILE A 112 6.74 6.30 8.63
C ILE A 112 5.70 5.42 7.93
N GLY A 113 5.52 4.18 8.39
CA GLY A 113 4.55 3.26 7.79
C GLY A 113 3.11 3.78 7.89
N SER A 114 2.72 4.31 9.05
CA SER A 114 1.39 4.90 9.22
C SER A 114 1.23 6.19 8.42
N GLY A 115 2.29 7.00 8.27
CA GLY A 115 2.30 8.19 7.42
C GLY A 115 2.12 7.87 5.94
N LEU A 116 2.76 6.81 5.44
CA LEU A 116 2.59 6.32 4.07
C LEU A 116 1.16 5.84 3.83
N VAL A 117 0.61 5.02 4.74
CA VAL A 117 -0.76 4.50 4.60
C VAL A 117 -1.79 5.61 4.66
N LYS A 118 -1.65 6.60 5.56
CA LYS A 118 -2.54 7.77 5.61
C LYS A 118 -2.55 8.55 4.30
N GLN A 119 -1.38 8.87 3.76
CA GLN A 119 -1.29 9.57 2.48
C GLN A 119 -1.90 8.75 1.32
N ALA A 120 -1.73 7.43 1.32
CA ALA A 120 -2.37 6.57 0.32
C ALA A 120 -3.91 6.52 0.48
N ILE A 121 -4.42 6.49 1.72
CA ILE A 121 -5.86 6.59 2.00
C ILE A 121 -6.40 7.91 1.45
N ASP A 122 -5.76 9.04 1.77
CA ASP A 122 -6.17 10.37 1.29
C ASP A 122 -6.19 10.42 -0.25
N ALA A 123 -5.17 9.85 -0.90
CA ALA A 123 -5.11 9.77 -2.36
C ALA A 123 -6.21 8.88 -2.96
N MET A 124 -6.58 7.79 -2.29
CA MET A 124 -7.67 6.90 -2.72
C MET A 124 -9.06 7.55 -2.51
N ILE A 125 -9.26 8.26 -1.40
CA ILE A 125 -10.46 9.08 -1.15
C ILE A 125 -10.61 10.13 -2.25
N ALA A 126 -9.54 10.87 -2.56
CA ALA A 126 -9.54 11.88 -3.61
C ALA A 126 -9.84 11.30 -5.00
N LYS A 127 -9.55 10.01 -5.21
CA LYS A 127 -9.91 9.29 -6.43
C LYS A 127 -11.32 8.69 -6.42
N GLY A 128 -12.07 8.85 -5.33
CA GLY A 128 -13.44 8.36 -5.23
C GLY A 128 -13.55 6.85 -4.93
N CYS A 129 -12.55 6.26 -4.28
CA CYS A 129 -12.69 4.92 -3.73
C CYS A 129 -13.73 4.90 -2.61
N ASP A 130 -14.57 3.85 -2.58
CA ASP A 130 -15.57 3.60 -1.55
C ASP A 130 -15.01 2.74 -0.41
N GLU A 131 -13.99 1.93 -0.70
CA GLU A 131 -13.30 1.10 0.27
C GLU A 131 -11.83 0.89 -0.10
N ILE A 132 -11.03 0.50 0.88
CA ILE A 132 -9.62 0.12 0.72
C ILE A 132 -9.41 -1.28 1.30
N MET A 133 -8.66 -2.12 0.59
CA MET A 133 -8.39 -3.51 0.97
C MET A 133 -6.90 -3.83 0.93
N LEU A 134 -6.49 -4.78 1.75
CA LEU A 134 -5.17 -5.41 1.72
C LEU A 134 -5.23 -6.80 2.35
N GLU A 135 -4.18 -7.58 2.11
CA GLU A 135 -3.92 -8.84 2.80
C GLU A 135 -2.60 -8.76 3.60
N THR A 136 -2.58 -9.38 4.78
CA THR A 136 -1.37 -9.55 5.58
C THR A 136 -1.35 -10.93 6.23
N GLU A 137 -0.17 -11.53 6.38
CA GLU A 137 0.00 -12.78 7.13
C GLU A 137 -0.59 -12.67 8.54
N VAL A 138 -1.29 -13.71 9.00
CA VAL A 138 -1.87 -13.76 10.37
C VAL A 138 -0.81 -13.64 11.48
N THR A 139 0.44 -13.95 11.14
CA THR A 139 1.63 -13.86 12.01
C THR A 139 2.21 -12.45 12.07
N ASN A 140 1.91 -11.59 11.10
CA ASN A 140 2.46 -10.23 11.00
C ASN A 140 1.72 -9.25 11.94
N LYS A 141 1.94 -9.43 13.25
CA LYS A 141 1.28 -8.63 14.30
C LYS A 141 1.56 -7.13 14.19
N GLY A 142 2.71 -6.75 13.62
CA GLY A 142 3.09 -5.36 13.39
C GLY A 142 2.20 -4.68 12.34
N ALA A 143 2.02 -5.33 11.19
CA ALA A 143 1.15 -4.84 10.13
C ALA A 143 -0.32 -4.82 10.57
N ILE A 144 -0.80 -5.90 11.19
CA ILE A 144 -2.18 -5.99 11.72
C ILE A 144 -2.49 -4.81 12.64
N ARG A 145 -1.64 -4.56 13.65
CA ARG A 145 -1.82 -3.44 14.58
C ARG A 145 -1.76 -2.08 13.87
N LEU A 146 -0.86 -1.92 12.90
CA LEU A 146 -0.74 -0.68 12.13
C LEU A 146 -2.03 -0.37 11.37
N TYR A 147 -2.61 -1.35 10.69
CA TYR A 147 -3.84 -1.16 9.92
C TYR A 147 -5.08 -1.01 10.81
N GLU A 148 -5.20 -1.81 11.88
CA GLU A 148 -6.29 -1.67 12.86
C GLU A 148 -6.31 -0.27 13.50
N ASN A 149 -5.14 0.28 13.85
CA ASN A 149 -5.02 1.64 14.38
C ASN A 149 -5.40 2.74 13.36
N LEU A 150 -5.47 2.40 12.08
CA LEU A 150 -5.90 3.29 11.00
C LEU A 150 -7.36 3.05 10.58
N GLY A 151 -8.10 2.22 11.34
CA GLY A 151 -9.52 1.97 11.13
C GLY A 151 -9.84 0.79 10.21
N PHE A 152 -8.83 0.04 9.74
CA PHE A 152 -9.10 -1.20 9.01
C PHE A 152 -9.63 -2.26 9.98
N VAL A 153 -10.61 -3.04 9.52
CA VAL A 153 -11.10 -4.22 10.23
C VAL A 153 -10.72 -5.48 9.50
N ARG A 154 -10.66 -6.61 10.22
CA ARG A 154 -10.48 -7.93 9.61
C ARG A 154 -11.81 -8.37 8.98
N ASP A 155 -11.83 -8.46 7.66
CA ASP A 155 -13.01 -8.80 6.87
C ASP A 155 -13.11 -10.32 6.69
N GLU A 156 -11.98 -10.96 6.39
CA GLU A 156 -11.93 -12.39 6.05
C GLU A 156 -10.59 -13.02 6.47
N ARG A 157 -10.59 -14.31 6.79
CA ARG A 157 -9.38 -15.12 6.94
C ARG A 157 -9.23 -16.03 5.73
N LEU A 158 -8.13 -15.87 5.00
CA LEU A 158 -7.81 -16.63 3.79
C LEU A 158 -6.85 -17.77 4.16
N VAL A 159 -7.29 -19.01 3.97
CA VAL A 159 -6.52 -20.21 4.32
C VAL A 159 -5.44 -20.49 3.29
N LYS A 160 -4.19 -20.74 3.73
CA LYS A 160 -3.03 -21.04 2.86
C LYS A 160 -2.87 -20.04 1.70
N TYR A 161 -3.01 -18.75 2.02
CA TYR A 161 -3.00 -17.66 1.04
C TYR A 161 -1.60 -17.38 0.48
N TYR A 162 -0.57 -17.43 1.35
CA TYR A 162 0.81 -17.17 0.97
C TYR A 162 1.52 -18.44 0.46
N LEU A 163 2.57 -18.29 -0.35
CA LEU A 163 3.30 -19.41 -0.94
C LEU A 163 3.95 -20.33 0.10
N ASN A 164 4.27 -19.78 1.28
CA ASN A 164 4.77 -20.53 2.43
C ASN A 164 3.68 -21.37 3.14
N GLY A 165 2.44 -21.32 2.68
CA GLY A 165 1.29 -22.01 3.27
C GLY A 165 0.65 -21.26 4.44
N ASN A 166 1.12 -20.06 4.80
CA ASN A 166 0.52 -19.27 5.87
C ASN A 166 -0.82 -18.68 5.44
N ASP A 167 -1.71 -18.56 6.41
CA ASP A 167 -2.97 -17.85 6.26
C ASP A 167 -2.75 -16.34 6.19
N ALA A 168 -3.68 -15.65 5.54
CA ALA A 168 -3.79 -14.20 5.56
C ALA A 168 -5.05 -13.75 6.30
N PHE A 169 -4.99 -12.55 6.88
CA PHE A 169 -6.19 -11.75 7.07
C PHE A 169 -6.33 -10.78 5.90
N ARG A 170 -7.53 -10.73 5.34
CA ARG A 170 -7.98 -9.62 4.52
C ARG A 170 -8.50 -8.52 5.45
N LEU A 171 -7.95 -7.32 5.28
CA LEU A 171 -8.35 -6.15 6.03
C LEU A 171 -9.05 -5.17 5.10
N LYS A 172 -10.10 -4.52 5.59
CA LYS A 172 -10.91 -3.56 4.84
C LYS A 172 -11.13 -2.28 5.64
N LEU A 173 -11.07 -1.15 4.97
CA LEU A 173 -11.47 0.17 5.46
C LEU A 173 -12.59 0.69 4.55
N TRP A 174 -13.77 0.95 5.11
CA TRP A 174 -14.86 1.63 4.39
C TRP A 174 -14.65 3.14 4.47
N LEU A 175 -14.80 3.81 3.33
CA LEU A 175 -14.65 5.26 3.20
C LEU A 175 -16.01 5.97 3.08
N ARG A 176 -17.07 5.21 2.82
CA ARG A 176 -18.47 5.64 2.71
C ARG A 176 -19.39 4.66 3.41
#